data_AF-A0A257SH25-F1
#
_entry.id   AF-A0A257SH25-F1
#
_cell.length_a   1.000
_cell.length_b   1.000
_cell.length_c   1.000
_cell.angle_alpha   90.00
_cell.angle_beta   90.00
_cell.angle_gamma   90.00
#
_symmetry.space_group_name_H-M   'P 1'
#
loop_
_entity.id
_entity.type
_entity.pdbx_description
1 polymer ?
#
loop_
_entity_poly.entity_id
_entity_poly.type
_entity_poly.pdbx_seq_one_letter_code
_entity_poly.pdbx_strand_id
1 'polypeptide(L)'
;MSTDWDQLATPLNSPADTPAQNIDPGPDDGGEAISWKRVNIGFCARHNPPPRRFAIGKLPVPEETGVYGLLLGPDGTRKSWLALHIAMAKAGGQPVAGGLWPDPEPGRVVYVT
;
A
#
# COMPACT_ATOMS: atom_id res chain seq x y z
N MET A 1 -33.59 -30.80 28.26
CA MET A 1 -32.15 -30.55 28.28
C MET A 1 -31.81 -29.83 26.98
N SER A 2 -31.80 -28.50 27.05
CA SER A 2 -31.71 -27.58 25.91
C SER A 2 -30.25 -27.14 25.78
N THR A 3 -29.65 -27.34 24.62
CA THR A 3 -28.25 -26.98 24.37
C THR A 3 -28.17 -25.50 24.01
N ASP A 4 -27.43 -24.74 24.82
CA ASP A 4 -27.10 -23.29 24.72
C ASP A 4 -26.37 -22.93 23.41
N TRP A 5 -27.04 -23.05 22.26
CA TRP A 5 -26.53 -22.50 20.99
C TRP A 5 -26.92 -21.03 20.77
N ASP A 6 -27.92 -20.52 21.51
CA ASP A 6 -28.39 -19.13 21.41
C ASP A 6 -27.44 -18.11 22.09
N GLN A 7 -26.49 -18.55 22.92
CA GLN A 7 -25.55 -17.64 23.60
C GLN A 7 -24.38 -17.16 22.71
N LEU A 8 -24.20 -17.72 21.52
CA LEU A 8 -23.18 -17.26 20.56
C LEU A 8 -23.67 -16.16 19.62
N ALA A 9 -24.94 -15.76 19.72
CA ALA A 9 -25.54 -14.71 18.90
C ALA A 9 -25.69 -13.38 19.66
N THR A 10 -24.84 -13.10 20.66
CA THR A 10 -24.76 -11.73 21.18
C THR A 10 -24.23 -10.83 20.06
N PRO A 11 -24.97 -9.84 19.58
CA PRO A 11 -24.41 -8.86 18.65
C PRO A 11 -23.24 -8.21 19.39
N LEU A 12 -22.02 -8.40 18.90
CA LEU A 12 -20.87 -7.60 19.31
C LEU A 12 -21.31 -6.15 19.18
N ASN A 13 -21.50 -5.48 20.33
CA ASN A 13 -21.84 -4.07 20.43
C ASN A 13 -21.09 -3.30 19.35
N SER A 14 -21.86 -2.64 18.47
CA SER A 14 -21.33 -1.81 17.40
C SER A 14 -20.29 -0.85 17.97
N PRO A 15 -18.99 -0.95 17.65
CA PRO A 15 -18.02 0.03 18.06
C PRO A 15 -18.01 1.12 16.97
N ALA A 16 -19.12 1.84 16.84
CA ALA A 16 -19.12 3.06 16.06
C ALA A 16 -18.32 4.17 16.76
N ASP A 17 -18.03 4.05 18.07
CA ASP A 17 -17.45 5.13 18.87
C ASP A 17 -16.31 4.70 19.82
N THR A 18 -15.61 3.60 19.58
CA THR A 18 -14.39 3.31 20.36
C THR A 18 -13.19 3.98 19.69
N PRO A 19 -12.60 5.05 20.25
CA PRO A 19 -11.33 5.57 19.75
C PRO A 19 -10.30 4.46 19.82
N ALA A 20 -9.50 4.31 18.77
CA ALA A 20 -8.46 3.29 18.68
C ALA A 20 -7.62 3.31 19.96
N GLN A 21 -7.67 2.23 20.74
CA GLN A 21 -6.83 2.09 21.91
C GLN A 21 -5.38 1.94 21.43
N ASN A 22 -4.59 2.98 21.65
CA ASN A 22 -3.14 2.94 21.50
C ASN A 22 -2.60 1.85 22.44
N ILE A 23 -2.00 0.81 21.87
CA ILE A 23 -1.19 -0.13 22.63
C ILE A 23 0.16 0.53 22.82
N ASP A 24 0.59 0.65 24.08
CA ASP A 24 1.89 1.19 24.49
C ASP A 24 3.01 0.34 23.86
N PRO A 25 3.91 0.93 23.04
CA PRO A 25 5.03 0.18 22.51
C PRO A 25 5.96 -0.18 23.67
N GLY A 26 6.36 -1.45 23.74
CA GLY A 26 7.42 -1.89 24.65
C GLY A 26 8.68 -1.04 24.50
N PRO A 27 9.55 -1.05 25.51
CA PRO A 27 10.65 -0.11 25.57
C PRO A 27 11.68 -0.42 24.46
N ASP A 28 12.41 0.64 24.11
CA ASP A 28 13.69 0.66 23.42
C ASP A 28 13.81 0.13 21.97
N ASP A 29 13.56 1.04 21.03
CA ASP A 29 14.55 1.53 20.05
C ASP A 29 14.04 2.88 19.51
N GLY A 30 14.85 3.95 19.55
CA GLY A 30 14.41 5.35 19.38
C GLY A 30 13.91 5.79 17.98
N GLY A 31 13.13 4.96 17.30
CA GLY A 31 12.30 5.32 16.15
C GLY A 31 10.84 5.49 16.58
N GLU A 32 10.21 6.56 16.12
CA GLU A 32 8.78 6.79 16.30
C GLU A 32 8.00 5.58 15.73
N ALA A 33 7.31 4.82 16.60
CA ALA A 33 6.58 3.63 16.18
C ALA A 33 5.42 4.05 15.26
N ILE A 34 5.49 3.66 13.98
CA ILE A 34 4.42 3.90 13.01
C ILE A 34 3.20 3.07 13.46
N SER A 35 2.21 3.74 14.05
CA SER A 35 0.94 3.12 14.46
C SER A 35 0.02 2.96 13.26
N TRP A 36 -0.05 1.76 12.70
CA TRP A 36 -0.97 1.44 11.61
C TRP A 36 -2.39 1.26 12.14
N LYS A 37 -3.36 1.90 11.48
CA LYS A 37 -4.78 1.70 11.81
C LYS A 37 -5.16 0.24 11.57
N ARG A 38 -5.82 -0.39 12.56
CA ARG A 38 -6.33 -1.76 12.41
C ARG A 38 -7.34 -1.85 11.26
N VAL A 39 -7.22 -2.92 10.47
CA VAL A 39 -8.13 -3.21 9.36
C VAL A 39 -9.50 -3.61 9.90
N ASN A 40 -10.55 -2.96 9.38
CA ASN A 40 -11.93 -3.32 9.70
C ASN A 40 -12.42 -4.41 8.74
N ILE A 41 -12.29 -5.68 9.16
CA ILE A 41 -12.65 -6.86 8.37
C ILE A 41 -14.14 -6.84 8.01
N GLY A 42 -15.02 -6.45 8.93
CA GLY A 42 -16.46 -6.39 8.71
C GLY A 42 -16.85 -5.37 7.63
N PHE A 43 -16.15 -4.24 7.57
CA PHE A 43 -16.29 -3.26 6.50
C PHE A 43 -15.77 -3.82 5.16
N CYS A 44 -14.56 -4.39 5.14
CA CYS A 44 -13.95 -4.94 3.92
C CYS A 44 -14.73 -6.10 3.31
N ALA A 45 -15.41 -6.91 4.12
CA ALA A 45 -16.23 -8.03 3.63
C ALA A 45 -17.54 -7.57 2.96
N ARG A 46 -18.01 -6.35 3.25
CA ARG A 46 -19.30 -5.83 2.81
C ARG A 46 -19.21 -4.79 1.69
N HIS A 47 -18.01 -4.26 1.44
CA HIS A 47 -17.79 -3.19 0.47
C HIS A 47 -16.72 -3.61 -0.53
N ASN A 48 -16.92 -3.24 -1.80
CA ASN A 48 -15.88 -3.41 -2.80
C ASN A 48 -14.69 -2.52 -2.47
N PRO A 49 -13.44 -3.04 -2.56
CA PRO A 49 -12.27 -2.22 -2.37
C PRO A 49 -12.17 -1.16 -3.47
N PRO A 50 -11.60 0.02 -3.17
CA PRO A 50 -11.34 1.02 -4.18
C PRO A 50 -10.37 0.47 -5.25
N PRO A 51 -10.44 0.99 -6.49
CA PRO A 51 -9.55 0.56 -7.56
C PRO A 51 -8.09 0.82 -7.19
N ARG A 52 -7.25 -0.22 -7.30
CA ARG A 52 -5.82 -0.09 -7.03
C ARG A 52 -5.16 0.82 -8.05
N ARG A 53 -4.39 1.78 -7.56
CA ARG A 53 -3.51 2.62 -8.38
C ARG A 53 -2.14 2.00 -8.46
N PHE A 54 -1.47 2.18 -9.59
CA PHE A 54 -0.11 1.67 -9.81
C PHE A 54 0.86 2.82 -10.12
N ALA A 55 2.00 2.84 -9.43
CA ALA A 55 3.02 3.84 -9.58
C ALA A 55 3.72 3.71 -10.93
N ILE A 56 4.14 2.48 -11.28
CA ILE A 56 4.67 2.04 -12.57
C ILE A 56 4.37 0.54 -12.72
N GLY A 57 3.92 0.11 -13.90
CA GLY A 57 3.65 -1.31 -14.19
C GLY A 57 2.61 -1.88 -13.22
N LYS A 58 3.02 -2.86 -12.39
CA LYS A 58 2.19 -3.48 -11.35
C LYS A 58 2.61 -3.12 -9.93
N LEU A 59 3.51 -2.14 -9.77
CA LEU A 59 3.91 -1.63 -8.45
C LEU A 59 2.78 -0.74 -7.92
N PRO A 60 2.11 -1.07 -6.81
CA PRO A 60 1.01 -0.26 -6.29
C PRO A 60 1.53 1.13 -5.90
N VAL A 61 0.70 2.16 -6.12
CA VAL A 61 0.97 3.48 -5.55
C VAL A 61 0.89 3.34 -4.03
N PRO A 62 1.91 3.77 -3.28
CA PRO A 62 1.78 3.88 -1.84
C PRO A 62 0.76 4.99 -1.54
N GLU A 63 -0.49 4.63 -1.24
CA GLU A 63 -1.43 5.55 -0.59
C GLU A 63 -0.91 5.93 0.79
N GLU A 64 -0.21 5.00 1.44
CA GLU A 64 0.59 5.19 2.64
C GLU A 64 2.02 4.69 2.33
N THR A 65 3.01 5.51 2.63
CA THR A 65 4.45 5.27 2.43
C THR A 65 4.90 3.84 2.78
N GLY A 66 5.73 3.20 1.94
CA GLY A 66 6.43 1.96 2.32
C GLY A 66 6.56 0.86 1.27
N VAL A 67 6.11 1.07 0.02
CA VAL A 67 6.27 0.07 -1.05
C VAL A 67 7.53 0.37 -1.87
N TYR A 68 8.44 -0.60 -1.94
CA TYR A 68 9.67 -0.51 -2.72
C TYR A 68 9.62 -1.47 -3.92
N GLY A 69 10.06 -0.98 -5.08
CA GLY A 69 10.29 -1.79 -6.28
C GLY A 69 11.79 -1.94 -6.53
N LEU A 70 12.21 -3.10 -7.00
CA LEU A 70 13.60 -3.39 -7.33
C LEU A 70 13.75 -3.76 -8.80
N LEU A 71 14.63 -3.03 -9.50
CA LEU A 71 14.98 -3.32 -10.89
C LEU A 71 16.29 -4.12 -10.93
N LEU A 72 16.19 -5.39 -11.30
CA LEU A 72 17.33 -6.31 -11.36
C LEU A 72 17.68 -6.68 -12.80
N GLY A 73 18.96 -6.95 -13.02
CA GLY A 73 19.48 -7.45 -14.29
C GLY A 73 21.00 -7.51 -14.31
N PRO A 74 21.59 -8.34 -15.19
CA PRO A 74 23.04 -8.40 -15.39
C PRO A 74 23.65 -7.05 -15.74
N ASP A 75 24.96 -6.94 -15.62
CA ASP A 75 25.64 -5.71 -16.00
C ASP A 75 25.58 -5.47 -17.51
N GLY A 76 25.55 -4.20 -17.92
CA GLY A 76 25.37 -3.82 -19.33
C GLY A 76 23.94 -3.90 -19.88
N THR A 77 22.95 -4.35 -19.10
CA THR A 77 21.53 -4.44 -19.54
C THR A 77 20.77 -3.12 -19.51
N ARG A 78 21.47 -1.99 -19.32
CA ARG A 78 20.90 -0.62 -19.34
C ARG A 78 19.84 -0.36 -18.26
N LYS A 79 20.00 -0.95 -17.07
CA LYS A 79 19.13 -0.72 -15.91
C LYS A 79 19.01 0.76 -15.53
N SER A 80 20.12 1.49 -15.52
CA SER A 80 20.15 2.94 -15.24
C SER A 80 19.37 3.73 -16.29
N TRP A 81 19.48 3.34 -17.56
CA TRP A 81 18.69 3.93 -18.64
C TRP A 81 17.20 3.71 -18.46
N LEU A 82 16.79 2.48 -18.11
CA LEU A 82 15.40 2.17 -17.83
C LEU A 82 14.88 2.91 -16.59
N ALA A 83 15.69 3.02 -15.53
CA ALA A 83 15.35 3.78 -14.32
C ALA A 83 15.12 5.28 -14.63
N LEU A 84 15.98 5.87 -15.46
CA LEU A 84 15.79 7.23 -15.95
C LEU A 84 14.51 7.36 -16.80
N HIS A 85 14.25 6.40 -17.67
CA HIS A 85 13.05 6.39 -18.51
C HIS A 85 11.76 6.29 -17.68
N ILE A 86 11.78 5.48 -16.62
CA ILE A 86 10.71 5.40 -15.62
C ILE A 86 10.50 6.76 -14.96
N ALA A 87 11.58 7.45 -14.55
CA ALA A 87 11.49 8.75 -13.91
C ALA A 87 10.87 9.81 -14.83
N MET A 88 11.30 9.87 -16.09
CA MET A 88 10.75 10.79 -17.09
C MET A 88 9.28 10.50 -17.39
N ALA A 89 8.93 9.23 -17.58
CA ALA A 89 7.55 8.79 -17.80
C ALA A 89 6.64 9.16 -16.65
N LYS A 90 7.07 8.96 -15.40
CA LYS A 90 6.32 9.33 -14.19
C LYS A 90 6.18 10.84 -14.02
N ALA A 91 7.19 11.62 -14.40
CA ALA A 91 7.11 13.08 -14.39
C ALA A 91 6.20 13.64 -15.48
N GLY A 92 6.19 13.00 -16.66
CA GLY A 92 5.49 13.48 -17.85
C GLY A 92 4.11 12.88 -18.11
N GLY A 93 3.70 11.84 -17.40
CA GLY A 93 2.49 11.08 -17.76
C GLY A 93 2.63 10.51 -19.15
N GLN A 94 3.67 9.69 -19.38
CA GLN A 94 3.89 9.02 -20.65
C GLN A 94 4.12 7.52 -20.44
N PRO A 95 3.80 6.68 -21.44
CA PRO A 95 4.09 5.25 -21.36
C PRO A 95 5.59 4.98 -21.18
N VAL A 96 5.93 3.98 -20.37
CA VAL A 96 7.33 3.61 -20.12
C VAL A 96 7.80 2.61 -21.17
N ALA A 97 9.08 2.71 -21.57
CA ALA A 97 9.76 1.75 -22.44
C ALA A 97 8.99 1.42 -23.73
N GLY A 98 8.48 2.45 -24.41
CA GLY A 98 7.74 2.31 -25.67
C GLY A 98 6.34 1.70 -25.53
N GLY A 99 5.76 1.73 -24.32
CA GLY A 99 4.41 1.21 -24.05
C GLY A 99 4.39 -0.15 -23.35
N LEU A 100 5.55 -0.67 -22.93
CA LEU A 100 5.61 -1.91 -22.13
C LEU A 100 4.83 -1.76 -20.82
N TRP A 101 4.90 -0.59 -20.19
CA TRP A 101 4.04 -0.24 -19.08
C TRP A 101 3.10 0.92 -19.44
N PRO A 102 1.83 0.82 -19.02
CA PRO A 102 0.86 1.88 -19.24
C PRO A 102 1.31 3.17 -18.56
N ASP A 103 0.71 4.26 -19.01
CA ASP A 103 1.00 5.60 -18.51
C ASP A 103 0.76 5.68 -16.98
N PRO A 104 1.80 5.98 -16.18
CA PRO A 104 1.65 6.18 -14.76
C PRO A 104 0.97 7.52 -14.43
N GLU A 105 0.20 7.57 -13.34
CA GLU A 105 -0.35 8.84 -12.85
C GLU A 105 0.80 9.87 -12.65
N PRO A 106 0.76 11.05 -13.29
CA PRO A 106 1.87 12.00 -13.24
C PRO A 106 2.21 12.41 -11.80
N GLY A 107 3.49 12.55 -11.48
CA GLY A 107 3.92 12.91 -10.13
C GLY A 107 5.35 13.44 -10.07
N ARG A 108 5.72 13.99 -8.91
CA ARG A 108 7.10 14.45 -8.66
C ARG A 108 8.01 13.24 -8.51
N VAL A 109 9.18 13.30 -9.13
CA VAL A 109 10.19 12.24 -9.09
C VAL A 109 11.53 12.85 -8.70
N VAL A 110 12.24 12.16 -7.82
CA VAL A 110 13.65 12.44 -7.50
C VAL A 110 14.47 11.28 -8.02
N TYR A 111 15.40 11.56 -8.92
CA TYR A 111 16.36 10.59 -9.43
C TYR A 111 17.71 10.85 -8.79
N VAL A 112 18.20 9.89 -8.01
CA VAL A 112 19.49 9.97 -7.31
C VAL A 112 20.47 9.06 -8.02
N THR A 113 21.63 9.61 -8.39
CA THR A 113 22.72 8.91 -9.07
C THR A 113 23.83 8.53 -8.11
#